data_AF-A0A9D5UR17-F1
#
_entry.id   AF-A0A9D5UR17-F1
#
_cell.length_a   1.000
_cell.length_b   1.000
_cell.length_c   1.000
_cell.angle_alpha   90.00
_cell.angle_beta   90.00
_cell.angle_gamma   90.00
#
_symmetry.space_group_name_H-M   'P 1'
#
loop_
_entity.id
_entity.type
_entity.pdbx_description
1 polymer ?
#
loop_
_entity_poly.entity_id
_entity_poly.type
_entity_poly.pdbx_seq_one_letter_code
_entity_poly.pdbx_strand_id
1 'polypeptide(L)' 'MLEQRIEDILASGSFHQLGKILNEEVKPVDVARLIESSPPRERQVLWGLIAEENTGQVLQHLDEGVRE' A
#
# COMPACT_ATOMS: atom_id res chain seq x y z
N MET A 1 -12.47 -1.07 -7.80
CA MET A 1 -13.22 -0.10 -6.96
C MET A 1 -12.39 0.38 -5.76
N LEU A 2 -11.67 -0.52 -5.05
CA LEU A 2 -10.72 -0.13 -4.00
C LEU A 2 -9.44 0.53 -4.55
N GLU A 3 -8.86 -0.04 -5.60
CA GLU A 3 -7.65 0.50 -6.26
C GLU A 3 -7.88 1.93 -6.75
N GLN A 4 -8.97 2.16 -7.50
CA GLN A 4 -9.34 3.52 -7.93
C GLN A 4 -9.48 4.52 -6.77
N ARG A 5 -10.08 4.11 -5.65
CA ARG A 5 -10.20 4.98 -4.46
C ARG A 5 -8.83 5.33 -3.90
N ILE A 6 -7.88 4.40 -3.90
CA ILE A 6 -6.53 4.66 -3.40
C ILE A 6 -5.76 5.56 -4.37
N GLU A 7 -5.89 5.36 -5.68
CA GLU A 7 -5.34 6.26 -6.70
C GLU A 7 -5.85 7.70 -6.54
N ASP A 8 -7.15 7.87 -6.32
CA ASP A 8 -7.76 9.20 -6.12
C ASP A 8 -7.22 9.88 -4.85
N ILE A 9 -7.06 9.12 -3.76
CA ILE A 9 -6.52 9.65 -2.49
C ILE A 9 -5.03 9.96 -2.62
N LEU A 10 -4.26 9.11 -3.31
CA LEU A 10 -2.85 9.36 -3.67
C LEU A 10 -2.72 10.66 -4.47
N ALA A 11 -3.56 10.84 -5.50
CA ALA A 11 -3.56 12.04 -6.34
C ALA A 11 -3.97 13.30 -5.57
N SER A 12 -4.86 13.16 -4.57
CA SER A 12 -5.26 14.26 -3.68
C SER A 12 -4.17 14.68 -2.67
N GLY A 13 -3.13 13.86 -2.48
CA GLY A 13 -2.08 14.09 -1.48
C GLY A 13 -2.50 13.85 -0.03
N SER A 14 -3.64 13.19 0.20
CA SER A 14 -4.21 12.96 1.54
C SER A 14 -3.57 11.75 2.23
N PHE A 15 -2.26 11.82 2.49
CA PHE A 15 -1.45 10.70 3.00
C PHE A 15 -1.90 10.16 4.35
N HIS A 16 -2.43 11.00 5.24
CA HIS A 16 -2.96 10.55 6.54
C HIS A 16 -4.16 9.59 6.37
N GLN A 17 -5.10 9.97 5.51
CA GLN A 17 -6.26 9.13 5.19
C GLN A 17 -5.82 7.85 4.49
N LEU A 18 -4.86 7.95 3.58
CA LEU A 18 -4.35 6.79 2.88
C LEU A 18 -3.67 5.80 3.83
N GLY A 19 -2.81 6.29 4.74
CA GLY A 19 -2.19 5.47 5.77
C GLY A 19 -3.23 4.75 6.63
N LYS A 20 -4.30 5.43 7.05
CA LYS A 20 -5.40 4.80 7.79
C LYS A 20 -6.04 3.65 6.99
N ILE A 21 -6.35 3.89 5.72
CA ILE A 21 -6.97 2.88 4.85
C ILE A 21 -6.06 1.65 4.74
N LEU A 22 -4.77 1.85 4.46
CA LEU A 22 -3.81 0.77 4.27
C LEU A 22 -3.57 -0.03 5.54
N ASN A 23 -3.56 0.62 6.71
CA ASN A 23 -3.22 -0.03 7.98
C ASN A 23 -4.41 -0.60 8.75
N GLU A 24 -5.62 -0.08 8.54
CA GLU A 24 -6.80 -0.41 9.36
C GLU A 24 -7.97 -0.96 8.54
N GLU A 25 -8.18 -0.48 7.31
CA GLU A 25 -9.39 -0.79 6.53
C GLU A 25 -9.17 -1.91 5.49
N VAL A 26 -7.92 -2.14 5.08
CA VAL A 26 -7.55 -3.09 4.03
C VAL A 26 -6.75 -4.26 4.60
N LYS A 27 -7.02 -5.48 4.11
CA LYS A 27 -6.28 -6.67 4.55
C LYS A 27 -4.83 -6.64 4.02
N PRO A 28 -3.84 -7.15 4.78
CA PRO A 28 -2.44 -7.14 4.35
C PRO A 28 -2.18 -7.74 2.96
N VAL A 29 -2.89 -8.80 2.58
CA VAL A 29 -2.79 -9.41 1.25
C VAL A 29 -3.25 -8.49 0.12
N ASP A 30 -4.27 -7.67 0.36
CA ASP A 30 -4.78 -6.73 -0.65
C ASP A 30 -3.89 -5.49 -0.73
N VAL A 31 -3.26 -5.09 0.39
CA VAL A 31 -2.21 -4.05 0.41
C VAL A 31 -0.98 -4.52 -0.38
N ALA A 32 -0.54 -5.77 -0.19
CA ALA A 32 0.58 -6.33 -0.95
C ALA A 32 0.31 -6.31 -2.45
N ARG A 33 -0.84 -6.82 -2.89
CA ARG A 33 -1.24 -6.79 -4.31
C ARG A 33 -1.25 -5.39 -4.90
N LEU A 34 -1.74 -4.40 -4.14
CA LEU A 34 -1.74 -3.01 -4.59
C LEU A 34 -0.31 -2.48 -4.79
N ILE A 35 0.61 -2.80 -3.89
CA ILE A 35 2.02 -2.40 -3.98
C ILE A 35 2.70 -3.04 -5.19
N GLU A 36 2.38 -4.31 -5.47
CA GLU A 36 2.91 -5.06 -6.61
C GLU A 36 2.42 -4.49 -7.95
N SER A 37 1.13 -4.16 -8.04
CA SER A 37 0.52 -3.59 -9.24
C SER A 37 0.87 -2.11 -9.45
N SER A 38 1.35 -1.43 -8.41
CA SER A 38 1.69 0.00 -8.47
C SER A 38 3.02 0.27 -9.19
N PRO A 39 3.08 1.34 -10.01
CA PRO A 39 4.30 1.92 -10.54
C PRO A 39 5.37 2.19 -9.46
N PRO A 40 6.67 2.20 -9.80
CA PRO A 40 7.77 2.30 -8.82
C PRO A 40 7.64 3.48 -7.85
N ARG A 41 7.17 4.64 -8.35
CA ARG A 41 6.99 5.85 -7.53
C ARG A 41 5.87 5.67 -6.49
N GLU A 42 4.73 5.14 -6.91
CA GLU A 42 3.57 4.93 -6.03
C GLU A 42 3.84 3.80 -5.04
N ARG A 43 4.53 2.74 -5.48
CA ARG A 43 5.00 1.66 -4.61
C ARG A 43 5.79 2.19 -3.42
N GLN A 44 6.75 3.09 -3.65
CA GLN A 44 7.56 3.70 -2.59
C GLN A 44 6.70 4.51 -1.60
N VAL A 45 5.72 5.26 -2.11
CA VAL A 45 4.80 6.04 -1.27
C VAL A 45 3.92 5.12 -0.42
N LEU A 46 3.28 4.14 -1.05
CA LEU A 46 2.43 3.17 -0.36
C LEU A 46 3.21 2.40 0.72
N TRP A 47 4.44 1.98 0.40
CA TRP A 47 5.33 1.32 1.34
C TRP A 47 5.63 2.19 2.55
N GLY A 48 5.96 3.47 2.33
CA GLY A 48 6.27 4.42 3.41
C GLY A 48 5.08 4.78 4.31
N LEU A 49 3.85 4.41 3.93
CA LEU A 49 2.64 4.65 4.72
C LEU A 49 2.21 3.43 5.55
N ILE A 50 2.84 2.27 5.36
CA ILE A 50 2.57 1.08 6.17
C ILE A 50 3.26 1.24 7.54
N ALA A 51 2.50 1.00 8.60
CA ALA A 51 3.01 1.02 9.96
C ALA A 51 3.98 -0.16 10.20
N GLU A 52 4.96 0.02 11.07
CA GLU A 52 6.03 -0.97 11.29
C GLU A 52 5.44 -2.32 11.76
N GLU A 53 4.42 -2.29 12.61
CA GLU A 53 3.70 -3.46 13.10
C GLU A 53 2.95 -4.25 12.01
N ASN A 54 2.59 -3.57 10.91
CA ASN A 54 1.87 -4.16 9.78
C ASN A 54 2.83 -4.60 8.66
N THR A 55 4.04 -4.05 8.63
CA THR A 55 5.03 -4.32 7.59
C THR A 55 5.32 -5.82 7.46
N GLY A 56 5.48 -6.55 8.57
CA GLY A 56 5.70 -8.00 8.54
C GLY A 56 4.56 -8.79 7.88
N GLN A 57 3.31 -8.38 8.13
CA GLN A 57 2.12 -9.03 7.56
C GLN A 57 1.94 -8.70 6.09
N VAL A 58 2.35 -7.51 5.64
CA VAL A 58 2.33 -7.17 4.21
C VAL A 58 3.46 -7.89 3.47
N LEU A 59 4.66 -7.95 4.06
CA LEU A 59 5.82 -8.64 3.50
C LEU A 59 5.57 -10.12 3.20
N GLN A 60 4.81 -10.82 4.04
CA GLN A 60 4.53 -12.25 3.84
C GLN A 60 3.70 -12.53 2.57
N HIS A 61 3.10 -11.50 1.98
CA HIS A 61 2.26 -11.58 0.79
C HIS A 61 2.90 -10.93 -0.45
N LEU A 62 4.06 -10.30 -0.31
CA LEU A 62 4.79 -9.72 -1.43
C LEU A 62 5.61 -10.80 -2.13
N ASP A 63 5.52 -10.86 -3.46
CA ASP A 63 6.39 -11.66 -4.30
C ASP A 63 7.85 -11.20 -4.16
N GLU A 64 8.78 -12.16 -4.15
CA GLU A 64 10.21 -11.93 -3.85
C GLU A 64 10.89 -10.88 -4.77
N GLY A 65 10.33 -10.63 -5.97
CA GLY A 65 10.86 -9.69 -6.96
C GLY A 65 10.45 -8.22 -6.81
N VAL A 66 9.61 -7.87 -5.83
CA VAL A 66 9.05 -6.50 -5.68
C VAL A 66 9.99 -5.57 -4.90
N ARG A 67 11.05 -6.12 -4.30
CA ARG A 67 12.04 -5.43 -3.46
C ARG A 67 13.21 -4.77 -4.21
N GLU A 68 13.32 -4.92 -5.54
CA GLU A 68 14.40 -4.31 -6.34
C GLU A 68 14.12 -2.85 -6.75
#